data_AF-A0A1B3W696-F1
#
_entry.id   AF-A0A1B3W696-F1
#
_cell.length_a   1.000
_cell.length_b   1.000
_cell.length_c   1.000
_cell.angle_alpha   90.00
_cell.angle_beta   90.00
_cell.angle_gamma   90.00
#
_symmetry.space_group_name_H-M   'P 1'
#
loop_
_entity.id
_entity.type
_entity.pdbx_description
1 polymer ?
#
loop_
_entity_poly.entity_id
_entity_poly.type
_entity_poly.pdbx_seq_one_letter_code
_entity_poly.pdbx_strand_id
1 'polypeptide(L)'
;MRHARAFAIAGLAVLTAAAVAYAQSTTVPLEEEAPVESAPLVTQSASEILADTTWGDPENGATLAATCAACHGMDGKSTVRDMYPSMGGQSERYIAHQLALFKAGERRSPIMEPFAQMLSGQEMRDVGAYYATQETDTGLADDTVVEGGDYAGMKFYEIGQQLYHGGDRQRGIPACMACHGPTGAGNPGPAYPQLSGQPSWYAAQRLTEYRSGETLREDPALFNIMAEVAADLTDEEIQALASYMEGLHARPDAATRAAMAQVAAAEPAAPAPAPAEGDADATDATDAQGAEADAGAEQAAEGDAEAPAEPAAEAEAVEQQ
;
A
#
# COMPACT_ATOMS: atom_id res chain seq x y z
N MET A 1 -10.72 94.23 26.90
CA MET A 1 -9.61 93.50 26.23
C MET A 1 -9.36 92.06 26.74
N ARG A 2 -10.12 91.53 27.72
CA ARG A 2 -9.92 90.16 28.24
C ARG A 2 -10.72 89.05 27.54
N HIS A 3 -11.80 89.39 26.83
CA HIS A 3 -12.63 88.40 26.11
C HIS A 3 -12.09 88.03 24.72
N ALA A 4 -11.36 88.92 24.06
CA ALA A 4 -10.81 88.67 22.70
C ALA A 4 -9.73 87.57 22.67
N ARG A 5 -9.03 87.33 23.79
CA ARG A 5 -7.99 86.29 23.87
C ARG A 5 -8.54 84.88 24.10
N ALA A 6 -9.74 84.76 24.70
CA ALA A 6 -10.38 83.46 24.91
C ALA A 6 -10.95 82.87 23.61
N PHE A 7 -11.50 83.73 22.73
CA PHE A 7 -12.02 83.28 21.43
C PHE A 7 -10.94 82.86 20.43
N ALA A 8 -9.74 83.46 20.50
CA ALA A 8 -8.62 83.07 19.64
C ALA A 8 -8.05 81.67 19.96
N ILE A 9 -8.02 81.29 21.25
CA ILE A 9 -7.52 79.97 21.68
C ILE A 9 -8.57 78.87 21.40
N ALA A 10 -9.86 79.16 21.57
CA ALA A 10 -10.94 78.23 21.22
C ALA A 10 -11.03 77.97 19.70
N GLY A 11 -10.83 79.01 18.87
CA GLY A 11 -10.81 78.86 17.41
C GLY A 11 -9.66 77.98 16.90
N LEU A 12 -8.48 78.07 17.52
CA LEU A 12 -7.33 77.25 17.12
C LEU A 12 -7.49 75.77 17.51
N ALA A 13 -8.09 75.49 18.67
CA ALA A 13 -8.34 74.12 19.14
C ALA A 13 -9.44 73.39 18.32
N VAL A 14 -10.42 74.13 17.79
CA VAL A 14 -11.46 73.55 16.92
C VAL A 14 -10.91 73.27 15.51
N LEU A 15 -10.01 74.11 14.99
CA LEU A 15 -9.36 73.87 13.69
C LEU A 15 -8.37 72.71 13.73
N THR A 16 -7.64 72.50 14.82
CA THR A 16 -6.75 71.34 14.95
C THR A 16 -7.51 70.03 15.13
N ALA A 17 -8.64 70.02 15.86
CA ALA A 17 -9.48 68.83 15.97
C ALA A 17 -10.14 68.44 14.64
N ALA A 18 -10.56 69.43 13.81
CA ALA A 18 -11.13 69.17 12.49
C ALA A 18 -10.09 68.62 11.48
N ALA A 19 -8.84 69.08 11.55
CA ALA A 19 -7.77 68.59 10.67
C ALA A 19 -7.35 67.14 11.00
N VAL A 20 -7.35 66.76 12.28
CA VAL A 20 -7.06 65.38 12.70
C VAL A 20 -8.20 64.43 12.31
N ALA A 21 -9.47 64.87 12.37
CA ALA A 21 -10.61 64.05 11.93
C ALA A 21 -10.66 63.83 10.41
N TYR A 22 -10.23 64.81 9.60
CA TYR A 22 -10.17 64.68 8.14
C TYR A 22 -9.00 63.78 7.68
N ALA A 23 -7.87 63.78 8.40
CA ALA A 23 -6.72 62.95 8.08
C ALA A 23 -6.92 61.45 8.43
N GLN A 24 -7.87 61.11 9.31
CA GLN A 24 -8.14 59.73 9.71
C GLN A 24 -9.25 59.03 8.91
N SER A 25 -9.85 59.68 7.91
CA SER A 25 -10.99 59.15 7.15
C SER A 25 -10.72 58.86 5.67
N THR A 26 -9.50 59.07 5.18
CA THR A 26 -9.12 58.65 3.82
C THR A 26 -8.52 57.25 3.87
N THR A 27 -9.39 56.23 3.87
CA THR A 27 -8.96 54.87 3.54
C THR A 27 -8.59 54.85 2.07
N VAL A 28 -7.30 54.72 1.75
CA VAL A 28 -6.88 54.38 0.38
C VAL A 28 -7.45 52.99 0.12
N PRO A 29 -8.38 52.81 -0.83
CA PRO A 29 -8.82 51.48 -1.22
C PRO A 29 -7.59 50.73 -1.71
N LEU A 30 -7.28 49.59 -1.11
CA LEU A 30 -6.28 48.69 -1.68
C LEU A 30 -6.73 48.34 -3.10
N GLU A 31 -5.79 48.33 -4.04
CA GLU A 31 -6.07 47.92 -5.41
C GLU A 31 -6.75 46.55 -5.35
N GLU A 32 -7.95 46.46 -5.93
CA GLU A 32 -8.75 45.23 -5.90
C GLU A 32 -8.06 44.23 -6.82
N GLU A 33 -7.17 43.41 -6.24
CA GLU A 33 -6.60 42.24 -6.89
C GLU A 33 -7.75 41.44 -7.53
N ALA A 34 -7.56 41.00 -8.78
CA ALA A 34 -8.57 40.27 -9.52
C ALA A 34 -9.14 39.12 -8.66
N PRO A 35 -10.47 38.87 -8.71
CA PRO A 35 -11.09 37.85 -7.88
C PRO A 35 -10.32 36.54 -8.04
N VAL A 36 -9.87 35.99 -6.90
CA VAL A 36 -9.12 34.74 -6.87
C VAL A 36 -10.00 33.67 -7.52
N GLU A 37 -9.52 33.10 -8.62
CA GLU A 37 -10.27 32.12 -9.38
C GLU A 37 -10.47 30.87 -8.50
N SER A 38 -11.69 30.70 -7.98
CA SER A 38 -12.06 29.52 -7.21
C SER A 38 -12.27 28.37 -8.18
N ALA A 39 -11.19 27.75 -8.64
CA ALA A 39 -11.29 26.45 -9.25
C ALA A 39 -12.07 25.52 -8.28
N PRO A 40 -13.03 24.72 -8.78
CA PRO A 40 -13.74 23.77 -7.93
C PRO A 40 -12.73 22.91 -7.17
N LEU A 41 -12.96 22.76 -5.87
CA LEU A 41 -12.13 21.94 -4.99
C LEU A 41 -12.32 20.48 -5.39
N VAL A 42 -11.50 20.02 -6.35
CA VAL A 42 -11.29 18.64 -6.82
C VAL A 42 -12.60 17.88 -7.10
N THR A 43 -13.04 17.93 -8.36
CA THR A 43 -14.17 17.13 -8.88
C THR A 43 -13.72 16.30 -10.09
N GLN A 44 -12.61 15.57 -9.96
CA GLN A 44 -12.20 14.60 -10.99
C GLN A 44 -12.46 13.19 -10.48
N SER A 45 -13.25 12.44 -11.22
CA SER A 45 -13.42 11.01 -11.02
C SER A 45 -12.14 10.23 -11.32
N ALA A 46 -12.04 9.01 -10.83
CA ALA A 46 -10.93 8.11 -11.15
C ALA A 46 -10.79 7.88 -12.67
N SER A 47 -11.92 7.85 -13.38
CA SER A 47 -11.96 7.71 -14.84
C SER A 47 -11.40 8.94 -15.55
N GLU A 48 -11.72 10.15 -15.09
CA GLU A 48 -11.18 11.40 -15.65
C GLU A 48 -9.68 11.53 -15.40
N ILE A 49 -9.21 11.15 -14.20
CA ILE A 49 -7.78 11.17 -13.85
C ILE A 49 -6.95 10.31 -14.82
N LEU A 50 -7.50 9.21 -15.32
CA LEU A 50 -6.80 8.25 -16.18
C LEU A 50 -7.11 8.41 -17.68
N ALA A 51 -8.03 9.29 -18.06
CA ALA A 51 -8.58 9.37 -19.42
C ALA A 51 -7.52 9.61 -20.50
N ASP A 52 -6.55 10.49 -20.24
CA ASP A 52 -5.53 10.90 -21.21
C ASP A 52 -4.17 10.21 -20.98
N THR A 53 -4.15 9.11 -20.22
CA THR A 53 -2.91 8.37 -19.92
C THR A 53 -2.54 7.36 -20.99
N THR A 54 -1.24 7.09 -21.13
CA THR A 54 -0.73 5.99 -21.96
C THR A 54 -0.29 4.80 -21.09
N TRP A 55 0.31 3.78 -21.71
CA TRP A 55 1.00 2.74 -20.95
C TRP A 55 2.12 3.35 -20.10
N GLY A 56 2.32 2.77 -18.92
CA GLY A 56 3.31 3.26 -17.96
C GLY A 56 4.74 2.94 -18.36
N ASP A 57 5.66 3.80 -17.95
CA ASP A 57 7.10 3.56 -18.00
C ASP A 57 7.58 2.90 -16.69
N PRO A 58 8.04 1.64 -16.71
CA PRO A 58 8.49 0.95 -15.49
C PRO A 58 9.77 1.53 -14.89
N GLU A 59 10.63 2.21 -15.67
CA GLU A 59 11.84 2.86 -15.14
C GLU A 59 11.50 4.11 -14.35
N ASN A 60 10.60 4.95 -14.89
CA ASN A 60 10.04 6.08 -14.15
C ASN A 60 9.25 5.59 -12.92
N GLY A 61 8.46 4.53 -13.10
CA GLY A 61 7.71 3.86 -12.05
C GLY A 61 8.56 3.40 -10.88
N ALA A 62 9.73 2.82 -11.15
CA ALA A 62 10.69 2.39 -10.12
C ALA A 62 11.15 3.57 -9.26
N THR A 63 11.42 4.72 -9.89
CA THR A 63 11.83 5.94 -9.19
C THR A 63 10.72 6.45 -8.27
N LEU A 64 9.48 6.49 -8.75
CA LEU A 64 8.31 6.90 -7.97
C LEU A 64 7.99 5.94 -6.83
N ALA A 65 8.13 4.63 -7.08
CA ALA A 65 7.85 3.55 -6.13
C ALA A 65 8.76 3.56 -4.90
N ALA A 66 9.89 4.29 -4.94
CA ALA A 66 10.76 4.48 -3.78
C ALA A 66 9.99 5.03 -2.55
N THR A 67 9.00 5.91 -2.77
CA THR A 67 8.15 6.45 -1.69
C THR A 67 7.17 5.40 -1.13
N CYS A 68 6.78 4.42 -1.96
CA CYS A 68 5.82 3.38 -1.61
C CYS A 68 6.47 2.23 -0.81
N ALA A 69 7.78 2.04 -0.99
CA ALA A 69 8.52 0.90 -0.46
C ALA A 69 8.51 0.78 1.07
N ALA A 70 8.36 1.90 1.78
CA ALA A 70 8.33 1.91 3.25
C ALA A 70 7.17 1.10 3.84
N CYS A 71 6.06 0.99 3.11
CA CYS A 71 4.87 0.25 3.55
C CYS A 71 4.66 -1.02 2.72
N HIS A 72 4.89 -0.96 1.41
CA HIS A 72 4.57 -2.06 0.49
C HIS A 72 5.76 -2.91 0.08
N GLY A 73 7.00 -2.55 0.46
CA GLY A 73 8.23 -3.19 -0.01
C GLY A 73 8.71 -2.64 -1.35
N MET A 74 10.03 -2.69 -1.59
CA MET A 74 10.63 -2.22 -2.85
C MET A 74 10.16 -3.04 -4.06
N ASP A 75 10.00 -4.35 -3.88
CA ASP A 75 9.45 -5.30 -4.86
C ASP A 75 7.93 -5.46 -4.71
N GLY A 76 7.29 -4.69 -3.83
CA GLY A 76 5.86 -4.78 -3.56
C GLY A 76 5.48 -5.98 -2.69
N LYS A 77 6.43 -6.69 -2.07
CA LYS A 77 6.19 -7.69 -1.03
C LYS A 77 6.26 -7.00 0.33
N SER A 78 5.10 -6.76 0.94
CA SER A 78 5.03 -6.03 2.22
C SER A 78 5.78 -6.80 3.32
N THR A 79 6.60 -6.11 4.10
CA THR A 79 7.28 -6.69 5.27
C THR A 79 6.43 -6.61 6.55
N VAL A 80 5.38 -5.79 6.54
CA VAL A 80 4.41 -5.60 7.63
C VAL A 80 3.05 -6.06 7.11
N ARG A 81 2.97 -7.37 6.82
CA ARG A 81 1.86 -7.99 6.09
C ARG A 81 0.54 -7.94 6.81
N ASP A 82 0.52 -7.69 8.11
CA ASP A 82 -0.67 -7.50 8.94
C ASP A 82 -1.31 -6.11 8.79
N MET A 83 -0.59 -5.16 8.17
CA MET A 83 -1.04 -3.77 8.05
C MET A 83 -1.06 -3.24 6.61
N TYR A 84 -0.16 -3.70 5.75
CA TYR A 84 -0.05 -3.21 4.37
C TYR A 84 -0.19 -4.34 3.35
N PRO A 85 -1.04 -4.17 2.31
CA PRO A 85 -1.20 -5.17 1.27
C PRO A 85 0.02 -5.22 0.36
N SER A 86 0.23 -6.37 -0.29
CA SER A 86 1.29 -6.55 -1.28
C SER A 86 0.84 -6.02 -2.65
N MET A 87 1.76 -5.47 -3.43
CA MET A 87 1.51 -4.91 -4.77
C MET A 87 2.37 -5.57 -5.86
N GLY A 88 3.37 -6.37 -5.48
CA GLY A 88 4.23 -7.07 -6.43
C GLY A 88 3.42 -8.01 -7.34
N GLY A 89 3.66 -7.93 -8.65
CA GLY A 89 2.97 -8.72 -9.67
C GLY A 89 1.52 -8.29 -9.94
N GLN A 90 1.04 -7.22 -9.31
CA GLN A 90 -0.28 -6.67 -9.60
C GLN A 90 -0.25 -5.89 -10.92
N SER A 91 -1.35 -5.96 -11.68
CA SER A 91 -1.41 -5.34 -13.00
C SER A 91 -1.32 -3.81 -12.94
N GLU A 92 -0.65 -3.22 -13.92
CA GLU A 92 -0.55 -1.76 -14.10
C GLU A 92 -1.91 -1.08 -14.03
N ARG A 93 -2.87 -1.58 -14.83
CA ARG A 93 -4.21 -1.00 -14.92
C ARG A 93 -4.93 -1.05 -13.58
N TYR A 94 -4.77 -2.12 -12.80
CA TYR A 94 -5.38 -2.21 -11.48
C TYR A 94 -4.73 -1.22 -10.50
N ILE A 95 -3.40 -1.17 -10.41
CA ILE A 95 -2.70 -0.26 -9.50
C ILE A 95 -3.07 1.20 -9.81
N ALA A 96 -2.99 1.59 -11.08
CA ALA A 96 -3.31 2.94 -11.49
C ALA A 96 -4.76 3.31 -11.17
N HIS A 97 -5.69 2.39 -11.41
CA HIS A 97 -7.09 2.58 -11.05
C HIS A 97 -7.28 2.72 -9.53
N GLN A 98 -6.62 1.89 -8.70
CA GLN A 98 -6.74 2.03 -7.25
C GLN A 98 -6.17 3.36 -6.73
N LEU A 99 -5.04 3.81 -7.27
CA LEU A 99 -4.46 5.12 -6.93
C LEU A 99 -5.39 6.26 -7.36
N ALA A 100 -5.97 6.20 -8.56
CA ALA A 100 -6.93 7.19 -9.04
C ALA A 100 -8.18 7.24 -8.16
N LEU A 101 -8.69 6.08 -7.71
CA LEU A 101 -9.81 6.00 -6.78
C LEU A 101 -9.49 6.64 -5.42
N PHE A 102 -8.29 6.45 -4.88
CA PHE A 102 -7.86 7.13 -3.66
C PHE A 102 -7.74 8.65 -3.89
N LYS A 103 -7.18 9.08 -5.02
CA LYS A 103 -7.05 10.50 -5.37
C LYS A 103 -8.42 11.18 -5.55
N ALA A 104 -9.39 10.49 -6.14
CA ALA A 104 -10.75 10.98 -6.32
C ALA A 104 -11.60 10.92 -5.04
N GLY A 105 -11.14 10.22 -4.00
CA GLY A 105 -11.93 9.95 -2.78
C GLY A 105 -13.02 8.89 -2.97
N GLU A 106 -13.07 8.24 -4.14
CA GLU A 106 -13.97 7.13 -4.49
C GLU A 106 -13.57 5.80 -3.83
N ARG A 107 -12.34 5.73 -3.31
CA ARG A 107 -11.88 4.71 -2.36
C ARG A 107 -11.24 5.43 -1.18
N ARG A 108 -11.73 5.17 0.04
CA ARG A 108 -11.27 5.86 1.25
C ARG A 108 -10.07 5.16 1.86
N SER A 109 -9.03 5.91 2.18
CA SER A 109 -7.93 5.45 3.02
C SER A 109 -7.15 6.66 3.53
N PRO A 110 -7.23 6.98 4.83
CA PRO A 110 -6.48 8.09 5.42
C PRO A 110 -4.96 7.97 5.22
N ILE A 111 -4.48 6.74 5.04
CA ILE A 111 -3.06 6.45 4.80
C ILE A 111 -2.71 6.69 3.33
N MET A 112 -3.50 6.17 2.38
CA MET A 112 -3.13 6.19 0.95
C MET A 112 -3.56 7.46 0.21
N GLU A 113 -4.59 8.17 0.68
CA GLU A 113 -5.07 9.39 0.04
C GLU A 113 -3.94 10.43 -0.16
N PRO A 114 -3.11 10.78 0.84
CA PRO A 114 -2.01 11.74 0.65
C PRO A 114 -0.99 11.30 -0.40
N PHE A 115 -0.67 10.00 -0.48
CA PHE A 115 0.28 9.48 -1.47
C PHE A 115 -0.30 9.49 -2.88
N ALA A 116 -1.58 9.13 -3.02
CA ALA A 116 -2.27 9.21 -4.29
C ALA A 116 -2.41 10.66 -4.79
N GLN A 117 -2.55 11.63 -3.88
CA GLN A 117 -2.63 13.05 -4.27
C GLN A 117 -1.34 13.59 -4.89
N MET A 118 -0.17 13.04 -4.55
CA MET A 118 1.11 13.47 -5.10
C MET A 118 1.30 13.08 -6.56
N LEU A 119 0.54 12.10 -7.06
CA LEU A 119 0.70 11.55 -8.40
C LEU A 119 -0.29 12.18 -9.38
N SER A 120 0.19 12.40 -10.60
CA SER A 120 -0.61 12.55 -11.81
C SER A 120 -1.13 11.19 -12.31
N GLY A 121 -2.12 11.21 -13.21
CA GLY A 121 -2.63 9.98 -13.81
C GLY A 121 -1.57 9.15 -14.52
N GLN A 122 -0.61 9.80 -15.22
CA GLN A 122 0.46 9.08 -15.91
C GLN A 122 1.45 8.46 -14.91
N GLU A 123 1.82 9.17 -13.85
CA GLU A 123 2.70 8.62 -12.81
C GLU A 123 2.06 7.41 -12.08
N MET A 124 0.73 7.39 -11.95
CA MET A 124 0.02 6.20 -11.45
C MET A 124 0.15 4.99 -12.40
N ARG A 125 0.16 5.21 -13.72
CA ARG A 125 0.44 4.17 -14.71
C ARG A 125 1.89 3.71 -14.63
N ASP A 126 2.83 4.62 -14.47
CA ASP A 126 4.26 4.29 -14.36
C ASP A 126 4.53 3.42 -13.12
N VAL A 127 4.02 3.83 -11.95
CA VAL A 127 4.10 3.02 -10.70
C VAL A 127 3.45 1.64 -10.90
N GLY A 128 2.29 1.60 -11.57
CA GLY A 128 1.63 0.35 -11.91
C GLY A 128 2.47 -0.54 -12.81
N ALA A 129 3.12 0.03 -13.82
CA ALA A 129 3.97 -0.69 -14.76
C ALA A 129 5.19 -1.29 -14.05
N TYR A 130 5.81 -0.53 -13.15
CA TYR A 130 6.90 -1.03 -12.32
C TYR A 130 6.48 -2.24 -11.47
N TYR A 131 5.43 -2.13 -10.66
CA TYR A 131 5.01 -3.23 -9.78
C TYR A 131 4.49 -4.45 -10.54
N ALA A 132 3.97 -4.28 -11.76
CA ALA A 132 3.60 -5.37 -12.64
C ALA A 132 4.81 -6.22 -13.11
N THR A 133 6.03 -5.68 -13.08
CA THR A 133 7.26 -6.43 -13.37
C THR A 133 7.81 -7.19 -12.16
N GLN A 134 7.29 -6.90 -10.96
CA GLN A 134 7.76 -7.55 -9.73
C GLN A 134 7.10 -8.91 -9.54
N GLU A 135 7.70 -9.76 -8.71
CA GLU A 135 7.11 -11.04 -8.36
C GLU A 135 5.96 -10.87 -7.36
N THR A 136 4.96 -11.75 -7.48
CA THR A 136 3.90 -11.86 -6.49
C THR A 136 4.46 -12.33 -5.16
N ASP A 137 3.89 -11.80 -4.08
CA ASP A 137 4.15 -12.30 -2.73
C ASP A 137 3.61 -13.73 -2.56
N THR A 138 4.04 -14.41 -1.51
CA THR A 138 3.56 -15.75 -1.12
C THR A 138 3.35 -15.79 0.38
N GLY A 139 2.15 -16.13 0.84
CA GLY A 139 1.85 -16.34 2.25
C GLY A 139 1.58 -17.81 2.58
N LEU A 140 1.05 -18.04 3.77
CA LEU A 140 0.63 -19.35 4.24
C LEU A 140 -0.88 -19.35 4.46
N ALA A 141 -1.56 -20.35 3.90
CA ALA A 141 -2.96 -20.57 4.20
C ALA A 141 -3.10 -21.33 5.53
N ASP A 142 -4.15 -20.99 6.28
CA ASP A 142 -4.49 -21.60 7.55
C ASP A 142 -4.99 -23.04 7.35
N ASP A 143 -4.26 -23.99 7.93
CA ASP A 143 -4.50 -25.42 7.80
C ASP A 143 -5.17 -26.05 9.03
N THR A 144 -5.64 -25.22 9.97
CA THR A 144 -6.42 -25.64 11.13
C THR A 144 -7.70 -26.36 10.71
N VAL A 145 -8.08 -27.39 11.48
CA VAL A 145 -9.28 -28.17 11.20
C VAL A 145 -10.48 -27.50 11.85
N VAL A 146 -11.53 -27.29 11.07
CA VAL A 146 -12.79 -26.71 11.56
C VAL A 146 -13.54 -27.75 12.40
N GLU A 147 -13.88 -27.41 13.64
CA GLU A 147 -14.47 -28.37 14.59
C GLU A 147 -16.00 -28.53 14.46
N GLY A 148 -16.70 -27.57 13.84
CA GLY A 148 -18.16 -27.55 13.79
C GLY A 148 -18.75 -26.85 12.57
N GLY A 149 -20.08 -26.74 12.52
CA GLY A 149 -20.79 -26.11 11.41
C GLY A 149 -20.80 -26.95 10.13
N ASP A 150 -21.11 -26.28 9.02
CA ASP A 150 -21.26 -26.92 7.70
C ASP A 150 -19.93 -27.42 7.12
N TYR A 151 -18.81 -26.92 7.65
CA TYR A 151 -17.44 -27.23 7.20
C TYR A 151 -16.65 -28.12 8.17
N ALA A 152 -17.31 -28.72 9.16
CA ALA A 152 -16.66 -29.55 10.17
C ALA A 152 -15.79 -30.66 9.53
N GLY A 153 -14.55 -30.77 9.99
CA GLY A 153 -13.57 -31.75 9.53
C GLY A 153 -12.75 -31.34 8.30
N MET A 154 -13.05 -30.20 7.68
CA MET A 154 -12.21 -29.61 6.64
C MET A 154 -11.09 -28.78 7.25
N LYS A 155 -9.96 -28.66 6.54
CA LYS A 155 -9.00 -27.60 6.86
C LYS A 155 -9.56 -26.24 6.45
N PHE A 156 -9.24 -25.19 7.18
CA PHE A 156 -9.84 -23.88 6.97
C PHE A 156 -9.63 -23.36 5.54
N TYR A 157 -8.42 -23.48 4.98
CA TYR A 157 -8.15 -23.10 3.60
C TYR A 157 -8.93 -23.93 2.55
N GLU A 158 -9.38 -25.15 2.87
CA GLU A 158 -10.08 -26.03 1.91
C GLU A 158 -11.48 -25.48 1.58
N ILE A 159 -12.11 -24.79 2.54
CA ILE A 159 -13.38 -24.08 2.32
C ILE A 159 -13.19 -23.00 1.24
N GLY A 160 -12.16 -22.16 1.41
CA GLY A 160 -11.79 -21.13 0.45
C GLY A 160 -11.37 -21.71 -0.89
N GLN A 161 -10.60 -22.81 -0.89
CA GLN A 161 -10.18 -23.50 -2.11
C GLN A 161 -11.40 -24.00 -2.91
N GLN A 162 -12.37 -24.62 -2.25
CA GLN A 162 -13.58 -25.13 -2.90
C GLN A 162 -14.34 -24.00 -3.60
N LEU A 163 -14.55 -22.87 -2.91
CA LEU A 163 -15.23 -21.71 -3.47
C LEU A 163 -14.41 -21.04 -4.59
N TYR A 164 -13.10 -20.95 -4.43
CA TYR A 164 -12.22 -20.34 -5.42
C TYR A 164 -12.26 -21.08 -6.76
N HIS A 165 -12.20 -22.41 -6.72
CA HIS A 165 -12.17 -23.26 -7.91
C HIS A 165 -13.56 -23.60 -8.46
N GLY A 166 -14.54 -23.80 -7.58
CA GLY A 166 -15.85 -24.33 -7.93
C GLY A 166 -17.00 -23.32 -7.85
N GLY A 167 -16.85 -22.25 -7.07
CA GLY A 167 -17.96 -21.41 -6.65
C GLY A 167 -19.03 -22.21 -5.89
N ASP A 168 -20.25 -21.68 -5.87
CA ASP A 168 -21.44 -22.37 -5.42
C ASP A 168 -22.60 -22.08 -6.36
N ARG A 169 -22.88 -23.03 -7.27
CA ARG A 169 -23.97 -22.89 -8.26
C ARG A 169 -25.35 -22.77 -7.59
N GLN A 170 -25.56 -23.36 -6.42
CA GLN A 170 -26.88 -23.32 -5.78
C GLN A 170 -27.18 -21.92 -5.23
N ARG A 171 -26.15 -21.24 -4.71
CA ARG A 171 -26.21 -19.84 -4.27
C ARG A 171 -25.93 -18.83 -5.39
N GLY A 172 -25.58 -19.28 -6.59
CA GLY A 172 -25.26 -18.40 -7.71
C GLY A 172 -23.87 -17.77 -7.63
N ILE A 173 -23.00 -18.25 -6.75
CA ILE A 173 -21.62 -17.76 -6.58
C ILE A 173 -20.75 -18.38 -7.68
N PRO A 174 -20.20 -17.60 -8.62
CA PRO A 174 -19.30 -18.15 -9.63
C PRO A 174 -17.94 -18.51 -9.02
N ALA A 175 -17.20 -19.41 -9.68
CA ALA A 175 -15.83 -19.71 -9.30
C ALA A 175 -14.93 -18.47 -9.46
N CYS A 176 -14.20 -18.08 -8.42
CA CYS A 176 -13.31 -16.93 -8.44
C CYS A 176 -12.25 -17.04 -9.56
N MET A 177 -11.74 -18.25 -9.80
CA MET A 177 -10.73 -18.53 -10.82
C MET A 177 -11.20 -18.20 -12.25
N ALA A 178 -12.50 -18.10 -12.51
CA ALA A 178 -13.03 -17.77 -13.83
C ALA A 178 -12.62 -16.35 -14.28
N CYS A 179 -12.42 -15.44 -13.32
CA CYS A 179 -12.00 -14.06 -13.58
C CYS A 179 -10.57 -13.79 -13.08
N HIS A 180 -10.20 -14.36 -11.92
CA HIS A 180 -8.89 -14.13 -11.29
C HIS A 180 -7.81 -15.16 -11.68
N GLY A 181 -8.16 -16.15 -12.51
CA GLY A 181 -7.27 -17.19 -12.98
C GLY A 181 -7.05 -18.32 -11.95
N PRO A 182 -6.61 -19.52 -12.38
CA PRO A 182 -6.42 -20.68 -11.50
C PRO A 182 -5.34 -20.48 -10.43
N THR A 183 -4.36 -19.63 -10.69
CA THR A 183 -3.26 -19.31 -9.76
C THR A 183 -3.46 -17.97 -9.08
N GLY A 184 -4.57 -17.25 -9.32
CA GLY A 184 -4.77 -15.89 -8.80
C GLY A 184 -3.99 -14.80 -9.51
N ALA A 185 -3.46 -15.04 -10.70
CA ALA A 185 -2.69 -14.03 -11.45
C ALA A 185 -3.54 -12.83 -11.94
N GLY A 186 -4.87 -12.91 -11.86
CA GLY A 186 -5.77 -11.89 -12.37
C GLY A 186 -5.92 -11.92 -13.89
N ASN A 187 -6.55 -10.87 -14.43
CA ASN A 187 -6.67 -10.63 -15.86
C ASN A 187 -6.49 -9.13 -16.13
N PRO A 188 -5.33 -8.70 -16.67
CA PRO A 188 -5.01 -7.29 -16.80
C PRO A 188 -5.94 -6.53 -17.77
N GLY A 189 -6.58 -7.21 -18.73
CA GLY A 189 -7.47 -6.55 -19.72
C GLY A 189 -8.62 -5.80 -19.06
N PRO A 190 -9.58 -6.50 -18.43
CA PRO A 190 -10.62 -5.91 -17.58
C PRO A 190 -10.12 -5.36 -16.23
N ALA A 191 -8.81 -5.33 -15.99
CA ALA A 191 -8.17 -4.99 -14.72
C ALA A 191 -8.68 -5.84 -13.53
N TYR A 192 -8.95 -7.13 -13.76
CA TYR A 192 -9.23 -8.06 -12.66
C TYR A 192 -7.95 -8.30 -11.86
N PRO A 193 -7.94 -8.00 -10.56
CA PRO A 193 -6.71 -8.00 -9.79
C PRO A 193 -6.12 -9.40 -9.66
N GLN A 194 -4.79 -9.40 -9.57
CA GLN A 194 -4.01 -10.46 -8.97
C GLN A 194 -4.43 -10.62 -7.49
N LEU A 195 -4.60 -11.87 -7.04
CA LEU A 195 -5.04 -12.25 -5.68
C LEU A 195 -4.03 -13.13 -4.94
N SER A 196 -3.13 -13.81 -5.65
CA SER A 196 -2.15 -14.75 -5.07
C SER A 196 -1.29 -14.09 -4.00
N GLY A 197 -1.11 -14.72 -2.84
CA GLY A 197 -0.21 -14.19 -1.83
C GLY A 197 -0.67 -12.91 -1.12
N GLN A 198 -1.85 -12.37 -1.47
CA GLN A 198 -2.38 -11.19 -0.79
C GLN A 198 -2.64 -11.50 0.69
N PRO A 199 -2.27 -10.60 1.62
CA PRO A 199 -2.55 -10.83 3.03
C PRO A 199 -4.03 -11.09 3.30
N SER A 200 -4.33 -12.11 4.10
CA SER A 200 -5.71 -12.55 4.36
C SER A 200 -6.58 -11.45 4.97
N TRP A 201 -6.07 -10.65 5.90
CA TRP A 201 -6.85 -9.53 6.46
C TRP A 201 -7.32 -8.57 5.36
N TYR A 202 -6.47 -8.30 4.36
CA TYR A 202 -6.77 -7.37 3.28
C TYR A 202 -7.79 -7.97 2.32
N ALA A 203 -7.59 -9.22 1.91
CA ALA A 203 -8.55 -9.93 1.06
C ALA A 203 -9.93 -10.04 1.74
N ALA A 204 -9.97 -10.38 3.03
CA ALA A 204 -11.19 -10.47 3.83
C ALA A 204 -11.88 -9.10 3.97
N GLN A 205 -11.12 -8.04 4.25
CA GLN A 205 -11.62 -6.66 4.30
C GLN A 205 -12.26 -6.27 2.96
N ARG A 206 -11.57 -6.53 1.83
CA ARG A 206 -12.10 -6.21 0.50
C ARG A 206 -13.36 -6.99 0.16
N LEU A 207 -13.41 -8.29 0.44
CA LEU A 207 -14.61 -9.11 0.23
C LEU A 207 -15.78 -8.63 1.09
N THR A 208 -15.51 -8.23 2.35
CA THR A 208 -16.52 -7.66 3.25
C THR A 208 -17.07 -6.34 2.72
N GLU A 209 -16.21 -5.47 2.20
CA GLU A 209 -16.59 -4.20 1.57
C GLU A 209 -17.42 -4.42 0.29
N TYR A 210 -17.09 -5.43 -0.52
CA TYR A 210 -17.92 -5.77 -1.68
C TYR A 210 -19.28 -6.32 -1.24
N ARG A 211 -19.31 -7.22 -0.25
CA ARG A 211 -20.56 -7.81 0.27
C ARG A 211 -21.51 -6.77 0.85
N SER A 212 -21.02 -5.65 1.39
CA SER A 212 -21.92 -4.57 1.85
C SER A 212 -22.65 -3.88 0.69
N GLY A 213 -22.09 -3.92 -0.51
CA GLY A 213 -22.63 -3.26 -1.70
C GLY A 213 -22.51 -1.73 -1.68
N GLU A 214 -21.95 -1.15 -0.62
CA GLU A 214 -21.81 0.30 -0.47
C GLU A 214 -20.55 0.79 -1.18
N THR A 215 -20.70 1.79 -2.05
CA THR A 215 -19.58 2.35 -2.82
C THR A 215 -19.72 3.84 -3.01
N LEU A 216 -18.59 4.54 -3.03
CA LEU A 216 -18.48 5.95 -3.37
C LEU A 216 -18.04 6.17 -4.83
N ARG A 217 -17.86 5.07 -5.58
CA ARG A 217 -17.35 5.12 -6.96
C ARG A 217 -18.38 5.74 -7.89
N GLU A 218 -17.93 6.66 -8.73
CA GLU A 218 -18.78 7.24 -9.78
C GLU A 218 -19.06 6.22 -10.89
N ASP A 219 -18.03 5.45 -11.28
CA ASP A 219 -18.17 4.26 -12.12
C ASP A 219 -18.05 2.98 -11.28
N PRO A 220 -19.18 2.44 -10.76
CA PRO A 220 -19.16 1.27 -9.92
C PRO A 220 -19.16 -0.04 -10.71
N ALA A 221 -19.02 -0.07 -12.04
CA ALA A 221 -19.22 -1.29 -12.82
C ALA A 221 -18.36 -2.48 -12.34
N LEU A 222 -17.05 -2.27 -12.15
CA LEU A 222 -16.15 -3.30 -11.61
C LEU A 222 -16.42 -3.63 -10.13
N PHE A 223 -16.90 -2.65 -9.34
CA PHE A 223 -17.28 -2.89 -7.95
C PHE A 223 -18.51 -3.79 -7.86
N ASN A 224 -19.53 -3.50 -8.68
CA ASN A 224 -20.81 -4.21 -8.68
C ASN A 224 -20.65 -5.69 -9.05
N ILE A 225 -19.71 -6.02 -9.95
CA ILE A 225 -19.37 -7.42 -10.25
C ILE A 225 -18.97 -8.15 -8.96
N MET A 226 -18.05 -7.59 -8.19
CA MET A 226 -17.61 -8.22 -6.94
C MET A 226 -18.65 -8.14 -5.83
N ALA A 227 -19.47 -7.08 -5.79
CA ALA A 227 -20.56 -6.97 -4.83
C ALA A 227 -21.60 -8.08 -5.04
N GLU A 228 -21.96 -8.37 -6.29
CA GLU A 228 -22.83 -9.50 -6.64
C GLU A 228 -22.22 -10.85 -6.26
N VAL A 229 -20.93 -11.06 -6.57
CA VAL A 229 -20.22 -12.30 -6.20
C VAL A 229 -20.13 -12.49 -4.68
N ALA A 230 -19.91 -11.42 -3.93
CA ALA A 230 -19.68 -11.47 -2.49
C ALA A 230 -20.97 -11.46 -1.66
N ALA A 231 -22.11 -11.09 -2.25
CA ALA A 231 -23.38 -10.89 -1.54
C ALA A 231 -23.81 -12.08 -0.68
N ASP A 232 -23.61 -13.31 -1.18
CA ASP A 232 -24.04 -14.55 -0.54
C ASP A 232 -22.91 -15.31 0.18
N LEU A 233 -21.73 -14.68 0.35
CA LEU A 233 -20.63 -15.25 1.13
C LEU A 233 -20.87 -15.07 2.63
N THR A 234 -20.68 -16.14 3.39
CA THR A 234 -20.68 -16.07 4.86
C THR A 234 -19.37 -15.46 5.39
N ASP A 235 -19.36 -15.06 6.67
CA ASP A 235 -18.14 -14.55 7.31
C ASP A 235 -17.02 -15.59 7.30
N GLU A 236 -17.35 -16.84 7.61
CA GLU A 236 -16.40 -17.96 7.59
C GLU A 236 -15.83 -18.20 6.19
N GLU A 237 -16.66 -18.12 5.16
CA GLU A 237 -16.23 -18.27 3.77
C GLU A 237 -15.34 -17.11 3.29
N ILE A 238 -15.64 -15.87 3.69
CA ILE A 238 -14.78 -14.73 3.39
C ILE A 238 -13.39 -14.91 4.00
N GLN A 239 -13.34 -15.31 5.27
CA GLN A 239 -12.08 -15.55 5.96
C GLN A 239 -11.32 -16.74 5.35
N ALA A 240 -12.02 -17.81 5.00
CA ALA A 240 -11.40 -18.98 4.37
C ALA A 240 -10.91 -18.68 2.94
N LEU A 241 -11.67 -17.94 2.14
CA LEU A 241 -11.24 -17.46 0.81
C LEU A 241 -9.99 -16.59 0.93
N ALA A 242 -9.97 -15.68 1.89
CA ALA A 242 -8.83 -14.82 2.12
C ALA A 242 -7.58 -15.60 2.56
N SER A 243 -7.75 -16.56 3.46
CA SER A 243 -6.69 -17.50 3.88
C SER A 243 -6.16 -18.31 2.69
N TYR A 244 -7.07 -18.84 1.86
CA TYR A 244 -6.69 -19.55 0.64
C TYR A 244 -5.92 -18.66 -0.34
N MET A 245 -6.38 -17.43 -0.58
CA MET A 245 -5.71 -16.45 -1.47
C MET A 245 -4.32 -16.09 -0.96
N GLU A 246 -4.14 -15.97 0.35
CA GLU A 246 -2.83 -15.72 0.97
C GLU A 246 -1.84 -16.87 0.70
N GLY A 247 -2.28 -18.12 0.74
CA GLY A 247 -1.45 -19.27 0.36
C GLY A 247 -1.41 -19.57 -1.14
N LEU A 248 -2.21 -18.90 -1.97
CA LEU A 248 -2.32 -19.18 -3.40
C LEU A 248 -1.07 -18.69 -4.13
N HIS A 249 -0.44 -19.56 -4.93
CA HIS A 249 0.72 -19.23 -5.75
C HIS A 249 0.79 -20.14 -6.99
N ALA A 250 1.58 -19.73 -7.99
CA ALA A 250 1.87 -20.58 -9.13
C ALA A 250 2.55 -21.86 -8.65
N ARG A 251 2.11 -23.02 -9.16
CA ARG A 251 2.72 -24.29 -8.75
C ARG A 251 4.21 -24.26 -9.13
N PRO A 252 5.12 -24.54 -8.17
CA PRO A 252 6.55 -24.61 -8.46
C PRO A 252 6.82 -25.68 -9.51
N ASP A 253 7.90 -25.51 -10.27
CA ASP A 253 8.31 -26.45 -11.31
C ASP A 253 8.57 -27.87 -10.75
N ALA A 254 8.71 -28.85 -11.64
CA ALA A 254 8.87 -30.24 -11.24
C ALA A 254 10.13 -30.49 -10.39
N ALA A 255 11.21 -29.73 -10.62
CA ALA A 255 12.46 -29.87 -9.89
C ALA A 255 12.30 -29.35 -8.46
N THR A 256 11.68 -28.18 -8.32
CA THR A 256 11.38 -27.55 -7.03
C THR A 256 10.42 -28.42 -6.22
N ARG A 257 9.38 -29.01 -6.84
CA ARG A 257 8.50 -29.98 -6.15
C ARG A 257 9.26 -31.23 -5.70
N ALA A 258 10.17 -31.75 -6.52
CA ALA A 258 10.98 -32.90 -6.15
C ALA A 258 11.92 -32.58 -4.97
N ALA A 259 12.45 -31.36 -4.89
CA ALA A 259 13.23 -30.89 -3.76
C ALA A 259 12.35 -30.73 -2.50
N MET A 260 11.18 -30.11 -2.61
CA MET A 260 10.23 -29.98 -1.49
C MET A 260 9.79 -31.35 -0.95
N ALA A 261 9.56 -32.33 -1.83
CA ALA A 261 9.20 -33.69 -1.42
C ALA A 261 10.34 -34.40 -0.65
N GLN A 262 11.60 -34.14 -1.01
CA GLN A 262 12.76 -34.64 -0.27
C GLN A 262 12.86 -34.00 1.11
N VAL A 263 12.59 -32.69 1.22
CA VAL A 263 12.56 -31.98 2.51
C VAL A 263 11.40 -32.47 3.39
N ALA A 264 10.21 -32.68 2.83
CA ALA A 264 9.06 -33.18 3.58
C ALA A 264 9.19 -34.66 4.00
N ALA A 265 9.93 -35.46 3.23
CA ALA A 265 10.21 -36.87 3.55
C ALA A 265 11.36 -37.05 4.56
N ALA A 266 12.19 -36.02 4.74
CA ALA A 266 13.10 -35.97 5.87
C ALA A 266 12.28 -35.61 7.12
N GLU A 267 12.12 -36.56 8.06
CA GLU A 267 11.46 -36.30 9.34
C GLU A 267 11.99 -34.99 9.95
N PRO A 268 11.12 -34.12 10.51
CA PRO A 268 11.60 -32.96 11.23
C PRO A 268 12.52 -33.47 12.34
N ALA A 269 13.75 -32.95 12.38
CA ALA A 269 14.66 -33.23 13.47
C ALA A 269 13.91 -32.95 14.78
N ALA A 270 13.85 -33.95 15.66
CA ALA A 270 13.20 -33.81 16.95
C ALA A 270 13.68 -32.51 17.61
N PRO A 271 12.78 -31.69 18.18
CA PRO A 271 13.19 -30.46 18.84
C PRO A 271 14.28 -30.81 19.86
N ALA A 272 15.39 -30.07 19.79
CA ALA A 272 16.49 -30.26 20.73
C ALA A 272 15.92 -30.24 22.15
N PRO A 273 16.29 -31.21 23.01
CA PRO A 273 15.78 -31.23 24.38
C PRO A 273 16.09 -29.89 25.03
N ALA A 274 15.09 -29.32 25.70
CA ALA A 274 15.26 -28.10 26.48
C ALA A 274 16.50 -28.24 27.38
N PRO A 275 17.36 -27.22 27.49
CA PRO A 275 18.52 -27.28 28.37
C PRO A 275 18.02 -27.65 29.76
N ALA A 276 18.64 -28.69 30.35
CA ALA A 276 18.33 -29.08 31.71
C ALA A 276 18.53 -27.85 32.61
N GLU A 277 17.50 -27.52 33.39
CA GLU A 277 17.64 -26.56 34.48
C GLU A 277 18.70 -27.12 35.43
N GLY A 278 19.90 -26.56 35.35
CA GLY A 278 20.98 -26.89 36.25
C GLY A 278 20.62 -26.36 37.63
N ASP A 279 20.53 -27.27 38.59
CA ASP A 279 20.48 -26.95 40.01
C ASP A 279 21.56 -25.92 40.34
N ALA A 280 21.12 -24.73 40.75
CA ALA A 280 21.97 -23.72 41.34
C ALA A 280 22.43 -24.22 42.72
N ASP A 281 23.56 -24.93 42.75
CA ASP A 281 24.28 -25.16 44.00
C ASP A 281 25.07 -23.90 44.33
N ALA A 282 24.61 -23.22 45.36
CA ALA A 282 25.24 -22.06 45.95
C ALA A 282 26.41 -22.54 46.83
N THR A 283 27.65 -22.40 46.36
CA THR A 283 28.78 -22.23 47.28
C THR A 283 29.87 -21.29 46.74
N ASP A 284 30.23 -20.39 47.65
CA ASP A 284 31.48 -19.66 47.84
C ASP A 284 31.81 -18.42 47.00
N ALA A 285 31.55 -17.29 47.65
CA ALA A 285 32.24 -16.03 47.44
C ALA A 285 33.73 -16.17 47.81
N THR A 286 34.62 -15.55 47.05
CA THR A 286 35.50 -14.48 47.55
C THR A 286 36.43 -13.95 46.46
N ASP A 287 36.67 -12.64 46.59
CA ASP A 287 37.85 -11.86 46.20
C ASP A 287 37.90 -11.07 44.87
N ALA A 288 37.73 -9.76 45.11
CA ALA A 288 38.55 -8.62 44.68
C ALA A 288 38.38 -8.13 43.23
N GLN A 289 37.63 -7.05 43.01
CA GLN A 289 37.99 -5.62 43.17
C GLN A 289 38.89 -5.05 42.06
N GLY A 290 38.31 -4.05 41.37
CA GLY A 290 39.02 -2.82 41.00
C GLY A 290 39.35 -2.65 39.51
N ALA A 291 38.62 -1.76 38.84
CA ALA A 291 39.16 -0.50 38.29
C ALA A 291 38.35 -0.03 37.07
N GLU A 292 37.70 1.13 37.22
CA GLU A 292 37.35 2.02 36.13
C GLU A 292 38.65 2.64 35.56
N ALA A 293 38.75 2.80 34.24
CA ALA A 293 39.40 3.95 33.61
C ALA A 293 39.09 4.05 32.12
N ASP A 294 38.80 5.29 31.75
CA ASP A 294 38.49 5.90 30.47
C ASP A 294 39.72 6.08 29.55
N ALA A 295 39.40 6.44 28.30
CA ALA A 295 40.20 7.14 27.29
C ALA A 295 41.17 6.36 26.40
N GLY A 296 41.08 6.65 25.09
CA GLY A 296 42.18 6.44 24.16
C GLY A 296 41.76 6.27 22.71
N ALA A 297 41.47 7.38 22.04
CA ALA A 297 41.38 7.45 20.59
C ALA A 297 42.70 7.04 19.91
N GLU A 298 42.62 6.36 18.77
CA GLU A 298 43.65 6.50 17.73
C GLU A 298 43.07 6.34 16.33
N GLN A 299 43.54 7.22 15.46
CA GLN A 299 43.04 7.53 14.12
C GLN A 299 43.65 6.62 13.04
N ALA A 300 42.89 6.52 11.95
CA ALA A 300 43.31 6.52 10.55
C ALA A 300 44.33 5.47 10.05
N ALA A 301 43.86 4.67 9.09
CA ALA A 301 44.64 4.37 7.90
C ALA A 301 43.70 4.22 6.69
N GLU A 302 43.89 5.11 5.73
CA GLU A 302 43.34 5.08 4.38
C GLU A 302 43.74 3.79 3.63
N GLY A 303 42.86 3.35 2.73
CA GLY A 303 43.10 2.21 1.85
C GLY A 303 42.10 2.20 0.70
N ASP A 304 42.25 3.16 -0.21
CA ASP A 304 41.76 3.06 -1.60
C ASP A 304 42.48 1.91 -2.30
N ALA A 305 41.73 1.00 -2.95
CA ALA A 305 42.07 0.42 -4.24
C ALA A 305 40.98 -0.52 -4.75
N GLU A 306 40.25 -0.01 -5.76
CA GLU A 306 40.06 -0.62 -7.08
C GLU A 306 39.35 -1.99 -7.20
N ALA A 307 38.16 -1.93 -7.81
CA ALA A 307 37.40 -3.06 -8.34
C ALA A 307 38.07 -3.69 -9.59
N PRO A 308 37.86 -4.99 -9.88
CA PRO A 308 38.04 -5.52 -11.22
C PRO A 308 36.72 -5.69 -11.98
N ALA A 309 36.84 -5.39 -13.27
CA ALA A 309 35.80 -5.27 -14.28
C ALA A 309 35.15 -6.60 -14.73
N GLU A 310 33.93 -6.45 -15.27
CA GLU A 310 33.20 -7.43 -16.06
C GLU A 310 33.91 -7.73 -17.41
N PRO A 311 33.74 -8.93 -17.98
CA PRO A 311 34.03 -9.17 -19.40
C PRO A 311 32.78 -8.95 -20.27
N ALA A 312 33.03 -8.28 -21.40
CA ALA A 312 32.10 -7.93 -22.45
C ALA A 312 31.41 -9.16 -23.10
N ALA A 313 30.12 -9.00 -23.41
CA ALA A 313 29.37 -9.88 -24.31
C ALA A 313 29.39 -9.31 -25.74
N GLU A 314 29.87 -10.11 -26.68
CA GLU A 314 29.86 -9.85 -28.12
C GLU A 314 28.44 -9.93 -28.68
N ALA A 315 28.06 -8.95 -29.48
CA ALA A 315 26.82 -8.92 -30.25
C ALA A 315 27.06 -9.55 -31.62
N GLU A 316 26.43 -10.70 -31.89
CA GLU A 316 26.24 -11.19 -33.26
C GLU A 316 24.88 -10.75 -33.79
N ALA A 317 24.92 -9.96 -34.86
CA ALA A 317 23.80 -9.57 -35.67
C ALA A 317 23.32 -10.75 -36.53
N VAL A 318 22.02 -11.07 -36.49
CA VAL A 318 21.39 -11.96 -37.45
C VAL A 318 20.60 -11.11 -38.46
N GLU A 319 21.09 -11.19 -39.70
CA GLU A 319 20.59 -10.55 -40.91
C GLU A 319 19.31 -11.22 -41.40
N GLN A 320 18.45 -10.40 -42.01
CA GLN A 320 17.17 -10.75 -42.60
C GLN A 320 17.33 -11.61 -43.86
N GLN A 321 16.53 -12.68 -43.97
CA GLN A 321 15.98 -13.22 -45.22
C GLN A 321 14.77 -14.11 -44.92
#